data_AF-A0A7Y5IV31-F1
#
_entry.id   AF-A0A7Y5IV31-F1
#
_cell.length_a   1.000
_cell.length_b   1.000
_cell.length_c   1.000
_cell.angle_alpha   90.00
_cell.angle_beta   90.00
_cell.angle_gamma   90.00
#
_symmetry.space_group_name_H-M   'P 1'
#
loop_
_entity.id
_entity.type
_entity.pdbx_description
1 polymer ?
#
loop_
_entity_poly.entity_id
_entity_poly.type
_entity_poly.pdbx_seq_one_letter_code
_entity_poly.pdbx_strand_id
1 'polypeptide(L)'
;MTHRTLPFLLSLCSCLFISSAGSEETPRNGVVAVESFGARGDATTDDSEAFQAALDSVSAVGGGVVLIPTGKFLIKRHLTIPRNVTLEGVWRAPQAGQPYDGGTTLLAVEGKGDSEGTPFITLNTGSTLSGVTIFYPEQVIADPPHPYPWTIRSGVVGAVGQGSIDNPAIINVTIINPYQAVDFGSVPTGRHKIDGLYAHALKKGVYIDQCYDVGRISNVHFWPFFDLNPESPLWKFTKREGTSFIIGRTDGEMATNCFSIFYRVGMHFINGIG
;
A
#
# COMPACT_ATOMS: atom_id res chain seq x y z
N MET A 1 -66.08 -25.03 72.29
CA MET A 1 -64.81 -25.37 71.62
C MET A 1 -64.70 -24.52 70.36
N THR A 2 -63.99 -23.41 70.46
CA THR A 2 -63.83 -22.38 69.43
C THR A 2 -62.70 -22.76 68.48
N HIS A 3 -63.03 -23.09 67.23
CA HIS A 3 -62.04 -23.29 66.16
C HIS A 3 -61.60 -21.93 65.59
N ARG A 4 -60.29 -21.65 65.75
CA ARG A 4 -59.57 -20.56 65.09
C ARG A 4 -59.27 -20.95 63.65
N THR A 5 -59.70 -20.14 62.68
CA THR A 5 -59.22 -20.18 61.29
C THR A 5 -58.13 -19.12 61.11
N LEU A 6 -56.99 -19.53 60.55
CA LEU A 6 -55.82 -18.71 60.26
C LEU A 6 -55.91 -18.22 58.79
N PRO A 7 -55.62 -16.95 58.45
CA PRO A 7 -55.62 -16.52 57.06
C PRO A 7 -54.26 -16.81 56.38
N PHE A 8 -54.34 -17.37 55.18
CA PHE A 8 -53.23 -17.58 54.26
C PHE A 8 -52.75 -16.22 53.70
N LEU A 9 -51.49 -15.85 53.92
CA LEU A 9 -50.85 -14.73 53.22
C LEU A 9 -50.31 -15.22 51.87
N LEU A 10 -50.86 -14.72 50.77
CA LEU A 10 -50.29 -14.87 49.42
C LEU A 10 -49.14 -13.85 49.25
N SER A 11 -47.92 -14.34 49.06
CA SER A 11 -46.77 -13.52 48.69
C SER A 11 -46.78 -13.26 47.17
N LEU A 12 -47.03 -12.02 46.75
CA LEU A 12 -46.93 -11.59 45.36
C LEU A 12 -45.44 -11.36 45.03
N CYS A 13 -44.82 -12.31 44.31
CA CYS A 13 -43.46 -12.15 43.79
C CYS A 13 -43.53 -11.27 42.52
N SER A 14 -43.27 -9.97 42.67
CA SER A 14 -43.17 -9.03 41.55
C SER A 14 -41.83 -9.21 40.84
N CYS A 15 -41.83 -9.95 39.73
CA CYS A 15 -40.69 -10.02 38.81
C CYS A 15 -40.49 -8.66 38.12
N LEU A 16 -39.54 -7.86 38.59
CA LEU A 16 -39.01 -6.73 37.83
C LEU A 16 -38.26 -7.28 36.60
N PHE A 17 -38.84 -7.13 35.42
CA PHE A 17 -38.12 -7.31 34.17
C PHE A 17 -37.21 -6.10 33.97
N ILE A 18 -35.95 -6.23 34.36
CA ILE A 18 -34.90 -5.31 33.92
C ILE A 18 -34.67 -5.60 32.44
N SER A 19 -35.27 -4.78 31.58
CA SER A 19 -34.90 -4.76 30.17
C SER A 19 -33.47 -4.23 30.09
N SER A 20 -32.52 -5.15 29.93
CA SER A 20 -31.17 -4.81 29.48
C SER A 20 -31.32 -4.18 28.10
N ALA A 21 -31.14 -2.86 28.04
CA ALA A 21 -30.89 -2.18 26.78
C ALA A 21 -29.59 -2.76 26.24
N GLY A 22 -29.71 -3.73 25.34
CA GLY A 22 -28.59 -4.15 24.51
C GLY A 22 -28.06 -2.90 23.84
N SER A 23 -26.82 -2.54 24.16
CA SER A 23 -26.07 -1.68 23.26
C SER A 23 -25.99 -2.47 21.96
N GLU A 24 -26.62 -1.97 20.91
CA GLU A 24 -26.30 -2.44 19.57
C GLU A 24 -24.81 -2.14 19.38
N GLU A 25 -23.96 -3.18 19.47
CA GLU A 25 -22.61 -3.11 18.95
C GLU A 25 -22.77 -2.79 17.45
N THR A 26 -22.52 -1.54 17.07
CA THR A 26 -22.34 -1.17 15.67
C THR A 26 -21.32 -2.15 15.10
N PRO A 27 -21.66 -2.97 14.08
CA PRO A 27 -20.72 -3.94 13.56
C PRO A 27 -19.47 -3.19 13.10
N ARG A 28 -18.34 -3.42 13.78
CA ARG A 28 -17.02 -2.98 13.30
C ARG A 28 -16.64 -3.85 12.10
N ASN A 29 -17.35 -3.68 11.00
CA ASN A 29 -16.94 -4.25 9.73
C ASN A 29 -15.78 -3.39 9.20
N GLY A 30 -14.61 -3.55 9.83
CA GLY A 30 -13.34 -3.00 9.35
C GLY A 30 -12.84 -3.70 8.10
N VAL A 31 -13.73 -4.26 7.27
CA VAL A 31 -13.43 -4.89 6.00
C VAL A 31 -14.51 -4.46 5.00
N VAL A 32 -14.10 -3.80 3.93
CA VAL A 32 -14.98 -3.37 2.84
C VAL A 32 -14.37 -3.72 1.50
N ALA A 33 -15.15 -3.78 0.43
CA ALA A 33 -14.66 -3.98 -0.93
C ALA A 33 -14.82 -2.70 -1.75
N VAL A 34 -13.88 -2.42 -2.66
CA VAL A 34 -13.96 -1.23 -3.54
C VAL A 34 -15.20 -1.22 -4.45
N GLU A 35 -15.74 -2.40 -4.79
CA GLU A 35 -16.98 -2.54 -5.58
C GLU A 35 -18.19 -1.94 -4.86
N SER A 36 -18.22 -2.01 -3.52
CA SER A 36 -19.27 -1.39 -2.70
C SER A 36 -19.27 0.15 -2.80
N PHE A 37 -18.19 0.72 -3.34
CA PHE A 37 -18.01 2.16 -3.57
C PHE A 37 -18.05 2.51 -5.07
N GLY A 38 -18.40 1.55 -5.93
CA GLY A 38 -18.62 1.77 -7.36
C GLY A 38 -17.40 1.50 -8.26
N ALA A 39 -16.31 0.93 -7.73
CA ALA A 39 -15.18 0.53 -8.57
C ALA A 39 -15.60 -0.58 -9.55
N ARG A 40 -15.16 -0.48 -10.80
CA ARG A 40 -15.54 -1.39 -11.90
C ARG A 40 -14.43 -2.36 -12.30
N GLY A 41 -13.17 -1.94 -12.26
CA GLY A 41 -12.06 -2.81 -12.64
C GLY A 41 -12.07 -3.22 -14.12
N ASP A 42 -12.65 -2.39 -14.99
CA ASP A 42 -12.84 -2.64 -16.43
C ASP A 42 -11.74 -2.03 -17.33
N ALA A 43 -10.66 -1.53 -16.73
CA ALA A 43 -9.52 -0.81 -17.31
C ALA A 43 -9.83 0.57 -17.91
N THR A 44 -11.08 1.01 -17.94
CA THR A 44 -11.51 2.22 -18.67
C THR A 44 -12.22 3.24 -17.79
N THR A 45 -13.00 2.79 -16.83
CA THR A 45 -13.68 3.61 -15.85
C THR A 45 -12.68 4.12 -14.83
N ASP A 46 -12.74 5.41 -14.51
CA ASP A 46 -11.91 5.99 -13.45
C ASP A 46 -12.41 5.52 -12.08
N ASP A 47 -11.67 4.60 -11.47
CA ASP A 47 -11.99 3.97 -10.20
C ASP A 47 -11.42 4.75 -8.99
N SER A 48 -10.75 5.87 -9.25
CA SER A 48 -10.08 6.70 -8.24
C SER A 48 -10.93 7.05 -7.02
N GLU A 49 -12.14 7.56 -7.27
CA GLU A 49 -13.02 8.04 -6.20
C GLU A 49 -13.56 6.88 -5.36
N ALA A 50 -13.91 5.76 -6.01
CA ALA A 50 -14.35 4.56 -5.33
C ALA A 50 -13.27 4.00 -4.40
N PHE A 51 -12.01 3.98 -4.85
CA PHE A 51 -10.88 3.53 -4.04
C PHE A 51 -10.65 4.43 -2.83
N GLN A 52 -10.59 5.75 -3.03
CA GLN A 52 -10.36 6.67 -1.92
C GLN A 52 -11.55 6.66 -0.93
N ALA A 53 -12.78 6.60 -1.41
CA ALA A 53 -13.96 6.52 -0.54
C ALA A 53 -13.95 5.23 0.31
N ALA A 54 -13.54 4.10 -0.25
CA ALA A 54 -13.39 2.85 0.49
C ALA A 54 -12.33 2.98 1.60
N LEU A 55 -11.15 3.54 1.27
CA LEU A 55 -10.06 3.79 2.22
C LEU A 55 -10.48 4.73 3.35
N ASP A 56 -11.18 5.82 3.02
CA ASP A 56 -11.66 6.82 3.97
C ASP A 56 -12.73 6.23 4.90
N SER A 57 -13.60 5.34 4.38
CA SER A 57 -14.67 4.70 5.15
C SER A 57 -14.13 3.84 6.31
N VAL A 58 -13.10 3.04 6.06
CA VAL A 58 -12.47 2.22 7.11
C VAL A 58 -11.57 3.06 8.02
N SER A 59 -10.96 4.13 7.49
CA SER A 59 -10.22 5.09 8.32
C SER A 59 -11.11 5.79 9.34
N ALA A 60 -12.34 6.16 8.95
CA ALA A 60 -13.31 6.83 9.82
C ALA A 60 -13.72 5.99 11.05
N VAL A 61 -13.59 4.66 10.98
CA VAL A 61 -13.85 3.74 12.10
C VAL A 61 -12.58 3.25 12.79
N GLY A 62 -11.43 3.88 12.52
CA GLY A 62 -10.16 3.65 13.22
C GLY A 62 -9.16 2.74 12.50
N GLY A 63 -9.48 2.28 11.30
CA GLY A 63 -8.65 1.38 10.49
C GLY A 63 -9.43 0.17 9.97
N GLY A 64 -8.80 -0.62 9.12
CA GLY A 64 -9.43 -1.78 8.51
C GLY A 64 -8.77 -2.22 7.20
N VAL A 65 -9.46 -3.07 6.45
CA VAL A 65 -9.02 -3.65 5.18
C VAL A 65 -9.98 -3.22 4.08
N VAL A 66 -9.42 -2.72 2.99
CA VAL A 66 -10.13 -2.49 1.73
C VAL A 66 -9.71 -3.59 0.75
N LEU A 67 -10.64 -4.45 0.41
CA LEU A 67 -10.46 -5.55 -0.53
C LEU A 67 -10.63 -5.06 -1.97
N ILE A 68 -9.71 -5.48 -2.84
CA ILE A 68 -9.78 -5.28 -4.29
C ILE A 68 -9.88 -6.65 -4.97
N PRO A 69 -10.92 -6.91 -5.77
CA PRO A 69 -11.01 -8.17 -6.50
C PRO A 69 -10.00 -8.20 -7.65
N THR A 70 -9.97 -9.33 -8.37
CA THR A 70 -9.26 -9.41 -9.66
C THR A 70 -9.87 -8.41 -10.64
N GLY A 71 -9.03 -7.72 -11.40
CA GLY A 71 -9.48 -6.70 -12.33
C GLY A 71 -8.39 -5.69 -12.67
N LYS A 72 -8.68 -4.79 -13.61
CA LYS A 72 -7.80 -3.70 -14.02
C LYS A 72 -8.47 -2.37 -13.69
N PHE A 73 -7.95 -1.67 -12.69
CA PHE A 73 -8.56 -0.45 -12.18
C PHE A 73 -7.81 0.75 -12.73
N LEU A 74 -8.48 1.60 -13.52
CA LEU A 74 -7.88 2.84 -13.98
C LEU A 74 -7.93 3.86 -12.85
N ILE A 75 -6.77 4.28 -12.39
CA ILE A 75 -6.64 5.23 -11.28
C ILE A 75 -6.00 6.52 -11.82
N LYS A 76 -6.84 7.52 -12.07
CA LYS A 76 -6.43 8.82 -12.63
C LYS A 76 -5.88 9.81 -11.62
N ARG A 77 -6.03 9.56 -10.31
CA ARG A 77 -5.46 10.37 -9.23
C ARG A 77 -4.77 9.48 -8.19
N HIS A 78 -3.77 10.00 -7.53
CA HIS A 78 -3.07 9.34 -6.44
C HIS A 78 -4.03 8.90 -5.32
N LEU A 79 -3.65 7.83 -4.63
CA LEU A 79 -4.37 7.30 -3.47
C LEU A 79 -3.56 7.50 -2.21
N THR A 80 -4.24 7.90 -1.14
CA THR A 80 -3.65 7.95 0.20
C THR A 80 -4.23 6.81 1.01
N ILE A 81 -3.37 5.86 1.42
CA ILE A 81 -3.75 4.79 2.33
C ILE A 81 -3.61 5.35 3.76
N PRO A 82 -4.73 5.53 4.51
CA PRO A 82 -4.72 6.17 5.81
C PRO A 82 -4.05 5.31 6.89
N ARG A 83 -3.91 5.88 8.08
CA ARG A 83 -3.35 5.14 9.23
C ARG A 83 -4.15 3.88 9.52
N ASN A 84 -3.44 2.80 9.83
CA ASN A 84 -4.02 1.50 10.19
C ASN A 84 -4.98 0.92 9.13
N VAL A 85 -4.83 1.32 7.87
CA VAL A 85 -5.61 0.79 6.75
C VAL A 85 -4.74 -0.09 5.85
N THR A 86 -5.27 -1.23 5.47
CA THR A 86 -4.70 -2.12 4.45
C THR A 86 -5.51 -1.99 3.17
N LEU A 87 -4.84 -1.77 2.04
CA LEU A 87 -5.41 -1.98 0.70
C LEU A 87 -4.91 -3.32 0.18
N GLU A 88 -5.79 -4.29 0.00
CA GLU A 88 -5.45 -5.69 -0.27
C GLU A 88 -6.09 -6.21 -1.56
N GLY A 89 -5.25 -6.57 -2.53
CA GLY A 89 -5.66 -7.18 -3.79
C GLY A 89 -5.34 -8.67 -3.90
N VAL A 90 -5.52 -9.20 -5.10
CA VAL A 90 -5.19 -10.58 -5.46
C VAL A 90 -3.87 -10.62 -6.24
N TRP A 91 -2.88 -11.32 -5.68
CA TRP A 91 -1.58 -11.54 -6.30
C TRP A 91 -1.08 -12.97 -6.03
N ARG A 92 -0.40 -13.56 -7.02
CA ARG A 92 0.15 -14.93 -6.91
C ARG A 92 1.66 -14.99 -7.08
N ALA A 93 2.18 -14.24 -8.05
CA ALA A 93 3.59 -14.22 -8.41
C ALA A 93 3.90 -12.94 -9.22
N PRO A 94 5.18 -12.55 -9.32
CA PRO A 94 5.59 -11.38 -10.11
C PRO A 94 5.18 -11.51 -11.57
N GLN A 95 4.73 -10.41 -12.17
CA GLN A 95 4.34 -10.34 -13.58
C GLN A 95 5.40 -9.60 -14.41
N ALA A 96 5.68 -10.10 -15.61
CA ALA A 96 6.53 -9.42 -16.61
C ALA A 96 5.70 -9.06 -17.85
N GLY A 97 6.04 -7.96 -18.52
CA GLY A 97 5.37 -7.47 -19.71
C GLY A 97 4.07 -6.74 -19.38
N GLN A 98 2.99 -7.13 -20.04
CA GLN A 98 1.66 -6.56 -19.80
C GLN A 98 0.96 -7.26 -18.62
N PRO A 99 0.17 -6.53 -17.81
CA PRO A 99 -0.60 -7.14 -16.73
C PRO A 99 -1.63 -8.17 -17.23
N TYR A 100 -1.70 -9.33 -16.57
CA TYR A 100 -2.70 -10.37 -16.86
C TYR A 100 -3.99 -10.20 -16.03
N ASP A 101 -5.09 -10.78 -16.48
CA ASP A 101 -6.43 -10.56 -15.91
C ASP A 101 -6.72 -11.35 -14.61
N GLY A 102 -5.85 -12.28 -14.23
CA GLY A 102 -5.99 -13.16 -13.06
C GLY A 102 -5.59 -12.57 -11.71
N GLY A 103 -5.29 -11.27 -11.63
CA GLY A 103 -4.90 -10.57 -10.40
C GLY A 103 -5.46 -9.15 -10.33
N THR A 104 -5.12 -8.43 -9.27
CA THR A 104 -5.46 -7.01 -9.13
C THR A 104 -4.40 -6.15 -9.79
N THR A 105 -4.78 -5.34 -10.77
CA THR A 105 -3.90 -4.38 -11.44
C THR A 105 -4.41 -2.95 -11.24
N LEU A 106 -3.54 -2.07 -10.76
CA LEU A 106 -3.77 -0.62 -10.72
C LEU A 106 -3.07 0.02 -11.92
N LEU A 107 -3.84 0.66 -12.81
CA LEU A 107 -3.34 1.40 -13.96
C LEU A 107 -3.16 2.86 -13.57
N ALA A 108 -1.91 3.27 -13.33
CA ALA A 108 -1.55 4.60 -12.84
C ALA A 108 -1.24 5.55 -14.01
N VAL A 109 -1.89 6.71 -14.07
CA VAL A 109 -1.70 7.69 -15.17
C VAL A 109 -1.36 9.10 -14.70
N GLU A 110 -1.54 9.43 -13.42
CA GLU A 110 -1.21 10.76 -12.90
C GLU A 110 0.31 11.02 -12.88
N GLY A 111 0.71 12.29 -13.00
CA GLY A 111 2.10 12.72 -12.78
C GLY A 111 3.06 12.49 -13.96
N LYS A 112 2.56 12.02 -15.11
CA LYS A 112 3.38 11.86 -16.32
C LYS A 112 4.10 13.17 -16.68
N GLY A 113 5.42 13.10 -16.78
CA GLY A 113 6.25 14.26 -17.09
C GLY A 113 6.87 14.94 -15.87
N ASP A 114 6.52 14.54 -14.64
CA ASP A 114 7.00 15.16 -13.41
C ASP A 114 7.53 14.10 -12.43
N SER A 115 8.85 14.06 -12.19
CA SER A 115 9.45 13.11 -11.23
C SER A 115 9.35 13.54 -9.78
N GLU A 116 9.04 14.81 -9.53
CA GLU A 116 9.00 15.41 -8.19
C GLU A 116 7.56 15.61 -7.68
N GLY A 117 6.58 15.22 -8.49
CA GLY A 117 5.15 15.35 -8.18
C GLY A 117 4.67 14.45 -7.04
N THR A 118 3.34 14.45 -6.86
CA THR A 118 2.68 13.63 -5.85
C THR A 118 2.85 12.13 -6.17
N PRO A 119 3.22 11.29 -5.18
CA PRO A 119 3.38 9.86 -5.40
C PRO A 119 2.05 9.21 -5.74
N PHE A 120 2.07 8.14 -6.53
CA PHE A 120 0.84 7.42 -6.91
C PHE A 120 0.13 6.82 -5.69
N ILE A 121 0.87 6.18 -4.78
CA ILE A 121 0.37 5.67 -3.49
C ILE A 121 1.14 6.34 -2.35
N THR A 122 0.41 6.91 -1.40
CA THR A 122 0.97 7.40 -0.13
C THR A 122 0.63 6.43 1.00
N LEU A 123 1.65 5.98 1.75
CA LEU A 123 1.50 5.11 2.92
C LEU A 123 1.72 5.88 4.23
N ASN A 124 0.74 5.89 5.13
CA ASN A 124 0.86 6.48 6.46
C ASN A 124 1.18 5.45 7.55
N THR A 125 1.30 5.88 8.81
CA THR A 125 1.64 4.99 9.93
C THR A 125 0.70 3.78 10.01
N GLY A 126 1.28 2.57 10.08
CA GLY A 126 0.54 1.32 10.18
C GLY A 126 -0.29 0.94 8.94
N SER A 127 -0.11 1.66 7.83
CA SER A 127 -0.80 1.34 6.58
C SER A 127 -0.08 0.25 5.78
N THR A 128 -0.83 -0.51 5.00
CA THR A 128 -0.29 -1.60 4.18
C THR A 128 -0.84 -1.53 2.76
N LEU A 129 0.04 -1.65 1.76
CA LEU A 129 -0.34 -2.05 0.40
C LEU A 129 0.02 -3.52 0.20
N SER A 130 -0.97 -4.33 -0.14
CA SER A 130 -0.81 -5.78 -0.27
C SER A 130 -1.40 -6.32 -1.57
N GLY A 131 -0.68 -7.22 -2.23
CA GLY A 131 -1.26 -8.10 -3.24
C GLY A 131 -1.72 -7.41 -4.53
N VAL A 132 -0.97 -6.40 -5.01
CA VAL A 132 -1.31 -5.68 -6.25
C VAL A 132 -0.19 -5.69 -7.28
N THR A 133 -0.58 -5.57 -8.55
CA THR A 133 0.31 -5.15 -9.64
C THR A 133 0.03 -3.70 -9.99
N ILE A 134 1.07 -2.90 -10.18
CA ILE A 134 0.96 -1.50 -10.62
C ILE A 134 1.61 -1.39 -12.00
N PHE A 135 0.91 -0.73 -12.92
CA PHE A 135 1.34 -0.55 -14.30
C PHE A 135 1.02 0.87 -14.77
N TYR A 136 1.97 1.50 -15.45
CA TYR A 136 1.83 2.82 -16.08
C TYR A 136 1.56 2.62 -17.57
N PRO A 137 0.30 2.70 -18.04
CA PRO A 137 -0.05 2.36 -19.43
C PRO A 137 0.52 3.34 -20.45
N GLU A 138 0.85 4.55 -20.02
CA GLU A 138 1.42 5.58 -20.88
C GLU A 138 2.96 5.62 -20.82
N GLN A 139 3.62 4.65 -20.18
CA GLN A 139 5.08 4.56 -20.19
C GLN A 139 5.62 4.07 -21.54
N VAL A 140 6.83 4.49 -21.89
CA VAL A 140 7.44 4.24 -23.21
C VAL A 140 8.76 3.48 -23.10
N ILE A 141 9.07 2.73 -24.15
CA ILE A 141 10.39 2.11 -24.36
C ILE A 141 11.26 3.13 -25.11
N ALA A 142 11.84 4.08 -24.38
CA ALA A 142 12.62 5.20 -24.94
C ALA A 142 13.80 5.59 -24.04
N ASP A 143 14.67 6.45 -24.55
CA ASP A 143 15.79 7.06 -23.83
C ASP A 143 15.73 8.60 -24.04
N PRO A 144 15.20 9.38 -23.08
CA PRO A 144 14.66 8.94 -21.79
C PRO A 144 13.22 8.37 -21.87
N PRO A 145 12.82 7.49 -20.94
CA PRO A 145 11.41 7.16 -20.71
C PRO A 145 10.63 8.37 -20.13
N HIS A 146 9.31 8.25 -20.03
CA HIS A 146 8.53 9.28 -19.34
C HIS A 146 8.88 9.31 -17.84
N PRO A 147 9.24 10.48 -17.29
CA PRO A 147 9.38 10.62 -15.85
C PRO A 147 7.99 10.53 -15.19
N TYR A 148 7.96 9.90 -14.02
CA TYR A 148 6.82 9.83 -13.12
C TYR A 148 7.28 10.04 -11.68
N PRO A 149 6.38 10.47 -10.79
CA PRO A 149 6.66 10.53 -9.36
C PRO A 149 7.01 9.15 -8.80
N TRP A 150 7.35 9.13 -7.52
CA TRP A 150 7.45 7.87 -6.78
C TRP A 150 6.14 7.09 -6.86
N THR A 151 6.21 5.80 -7.17
CA THR A 151 5.01 4.96 -7.20
C THR A 151 4.44 4.80 -5.81
N ILE A 152 5.30 4.56 -4.82
CA ILE A 152 4.93 4.45 -3.42
C ILE A 152 5.86 5.37 -2.63
N ARG A 153 5.30 6.20 -1.75
CA ARG A 153 6.08 7.01 -0.81
C ARG A 153 5.45 7.00 0.57
N SER A 154 6.26 7.10 1.62
CA SER A 154 5.72 7.40 2.96
C SER A 154 5.04 8.77 2.98
N GLY A 155 3.94 8.86 3.72
CA GLY A 155 3.20 10.10 3.92
C GLY A 155 3.87 11.02 4.94
N VAL A 156 3.09 11.94 5.48
CA VAL A 156 3.52 12.83 6.58
C VAL A 156 2.67 12.69 7.83
N VAL A 157 1.63 11.84 7.81
CA VAL A 157 0.72 11.62 8.94
C VAL A 157 1.19 10.45 9.80
N GLY A 158 1.86 10.78 10.90
CA GLY A 158 2.43 9.84 11.86
C GLY A 158 1.46 9.33 12.92
N ALA A 159 2.00 8.54 13.87
CA ALA A 159 1.26 8.06 15.05
C ALA A 159 0.79 9.24 15.93
N VAL A 160 1.67 10.22 16.15
CA VAL A 160 1.43 11.43 16.95
C VAL A 160 1.69 12.67 16.08
N GLY A 161 0.69 13.07 15.30
CA GLY A 161 0.79 14.28 14.47
C GLY A 161 1.61 14.09 13.18
N GLN A 162 2.24 15.17 12.72
CA GLN A 162 3.02 15.18 11.47
C GLN A 162 4.50 14.87 11.73
N GLY A 163 5.16 14.17 10.80
CA GLY A 163 6.63 14.23 10.66
C GLY A 163 7.41 12.91 10.68
N SER A 164 6.87 11.82 11.25
CA SER A 164 7.50 10.50 11.19
C SER A 164 6.45 9.44 10.89
N ILE A 165 6.74 8.56 9.93
CA ILE A 165 5.88 7.45 9.55
C ILE A 165 6.43 6.17 10.16
N ASP A 166 5.60 5.42 10.85
CA ASP A 166 6.00 4.19 11.53
C ASP A 166 5.23 2.98 11.00
N ASN A 167 5.94 1.89 10.76
CA ASN A 167 5.37 0.61 10.34
C ASN A 167 4.56 0.63 9.02
N PRO A 168 4.92 1.42 7.97
CA PRO A 168 4.29 1.22 6.67
C PRO A 168 4.75 -0.12 6.08
N ALA A 169 3.85 -0.81 5.38
CA ALA A 169 4.14 -2.11 4.79
C ALA A 169 3.80 -2.21 3.30
N ILE A 170 4.67 -2.87 2.55
CA ILE A 170 4.48 -3.27 1.15
C ILE A 170 4.64 -4.79 1.10
N ILE A 171 3.57 -5.51 0.75
CA ILE A 171 3.53 -6.98 0.80
C ILE A 171 3.08 -7.53 -0.56
N ASN A 172 3.89 -8.38 -1.19
CA ASN A 172 3.53 -9.05 -2.46
C ASN A 172 3.06 -8.07 -3.56
N VAL A 173 3.93 -7.11 -3.90
CA VAL A 173 3.64 -6.06 -4.89
C VAL A 173 4.56 -6.20 -6.11
N THR A 174 3.97 -6.12 -7.30
CA THR A 174 4.71 -5.99 -8.56
C THR A 174 4.53 -4.61 -9.16
N ILE A 175 5.60 -3.92 -9.53
CA ILE A 175 5.55 -2.62 -10.20
C ILE A 175 6.28 -2.74 -11.53
N ILE A 176 5.53 -2.90 -12.62
CA ILE A 176 6.08 -3.40 -13.88
C ILE A 176 7.01 -2.38 -14.56
N ASN A 177 6.64 -1.10 -14.58
CA ASN A 177 7.33 -0.06 -15.36
C ASN A 177 7.39 1.34 -14.69
N PRO A 178 7.68 1.43 -13.38
CA PRO A 178 7.74 2.72 -12.70
C PRO A 178 9.00 3.49 -13.09
N TYR A 179 8.91 4.83 -13.18
CA TYR A 179 10.12 5.64 -13.24
C TYR A 179 10.91 5.56 -11.91
N GLN A 180 10.20 5.71 -10.79
CA GLN A 180 10.74 5.56 -9.44
C GLN A 180 9.78 4.68 -8.61
N ALA A 181 10.28 3.67 -7.90
CA ALA A 181 9.41 2.65 -7.28
C ALA A 181 8.99 3.01 -5.85
N VAL A 182 9.92 3.06 -4.88
CA VAL A 182 9.58 3.25 -3.45
C VAL A 182 10.50 4.28 -2.80
N ASP A 183 9.91 5.24 -2.10
CA ASP A 183 10.61 6.23 -1.28
C ASP A 183 10.14 6.20 0.17
N PHE A 184 11.01 5.66 1.02
CA PHE A 184 10.95 5.70 2.48
C PHE A 184 12.15 6.47 3.06
N GLY A 185 12.74 7.39 2.30
CA GLY A 185 13.90 8.18 2.74
C GLY A 185 13.68 9.69 2.75
N SER A 186 12.72 10.20 1.99
CA SER A 186 12.39 11.64 1.98
C SER A 186 11.69 12.12 3.25
N VAL A 187 11.04 11.21 3.96
CA VAL A 187 10.41 11.44 5.28
C VAL A 187 10.95 10.39 6.24
N PRO A 188 11.28 10.73 7.50
CA PRO A 188 11.62 9.74 8.52
C PRO A 188 10.59 8.61 8.55
N THR A 189 11.06 7.40 8.21
CA THR A 189 10.21 6.22 8.06
C THR A 189 10.81 5.09 8.89
N GLY A 190 10.25 4.89 10.08
CA GLY A 190 10.69 3.89 11.04
C GLY A 190 9.98 2.55 10.82
N ARG A 191 10.71 1.45 11.08
CA ARG A 191 10.15 0.09 11.15
C ARG A 191 9.35 -0.32 9.91
N HIS A 192 9.69 0.20 8.73
CA HIS A 192 9.05 -0.20 7.48
C HIS A 192 9.24 -1.70 7.23
N LYS A 193 8.26 -2.29 6.55
CA LYS A 193 8.34 -3.66 6.06
C LYS A 193 8.11 -3.69 4.55
N ILE A 194 9.09 -4.18 3.80
CA ILE A 194 8.93 -4.50 2.38
C ILE A 194 9.17 -5.99 2.25
N ASP A 195 8.15 -6.75 1.84
CA ASP A 195 8.26 -8.20 1.67
C ASP A 195 7.60 -8.65 0.38
N GLY A 196 8.40 -9.09 -0.59
CA GLY A 196 7.90 -9.51 -1.90
C GLY A 196 7.62 -8.32 -2.83
N LEU A 197 8.61 -7.45 -3.03
CA LEU A 197 8.54 -6.33 -3.98
C LEU A 197 9.33 -6.66 -5.26
N TYR A 198 8.68 -6.57 -6.41
CA TYR A 198 9.27 -6.92 -7.70
C TYR A 198 9.05 -5.78 -8.69
N ALA A 199 10.12 -5.20 -9.24
CA ALA A 199 9.96 -4.04 -10.12
C ALA A 199 11.03 -3.87 -11.20
N HIS A 200 10.66 -3.26 -12.33
CA HIS A 200 11.60 -2.68 -13.30
C HIS A 200 11.65 -1.17 -13.13
N ALA A 201 12.28 -0.71 -12.05
CA ALA A 201 12.42 0.71 -11.79
C ALA A 201 13.36 1.34 -12.82
N LEU A 202 12.85 2.28 -13.62
CA LEU A 202 13.61 2.81 -14.75
C LEU A 202 14.72 3.78 -14.30
N LYS A 203 14.53 4.47 -13.16
CA LYS A 203 15.49 5.43 -12.59
C LYS A 203 15.89 5.09 -11.15
N LYS A 204 14.93 4.90 -10.23
CA LYS A 204 15.20 4.62 -8.81
C LYS A 204 14.32 3.50 -8.28
N GLY A 205 14.92 2.45 -7.71
CA GLY A 205 14.19 1.35 -7.09
C GLY A 205 13.65 1.73 -5.71
N VAL A 206 14.28 1.23 -4.65
CA VAL A 206 13.94 1.56 -3.25
C VAL A 206 14.95 2.56 -2.71
N TYR A 207 14.44 3.67 -2.18
CA TYR A 207 15.19 4.64 -1.40
C TYR A 207 14.78 4.56 0.08
N ILE A 208 15.75 4.32 0.95
CA ILE A 208 15.59 4.31 2.41
C ILE A 208 16.62 5.25 3.01
N ASP A 209 16.17 6.14 3.88
CA ASP A 209 16.99 7.03 4.68
C ASP A 209 16.21 7.43 5.95
N GLN A 210 16.88 7.99 6.94
CA GLN A 210 16.26 8.48 8.18
C GLN A 210 15.41 7.42 8.91
N CYS A 211 15.80 6.13 8.82
CA CYS A 211 15.19 5.07 9.60
C CYS A 211 15.93 4.93 10.93
N TYR A 212 15.46 5.62 11.98
CA TYR A 212 16.09 5.61 13.32
C TYR A 212 15.68 4.41 14.21
N ASP A 213 14.94 3.47 13.62
CA ASP A 213 14.61 2.16 14.17
C ASP A 213 15.11 1.07 13.19
N VAL A 214 14.57 -0.15 13.32
CA VAL A 214 14.90 -1.31 12.48
C VAL A 214 13.90 -1.49 11.33
N GLY A 215 14.28 -1.07 10.12
CA GLY A 215 13.60 -1.40 8.87
C GLY A 215 13.88 -2.83 8.39
N ARG A 216 12.93 -3.41 7.65
CA ARG A 216 13.03 -4.78 7.11
C ARG A 216 12.66 -4.83 5.63
N ILE A 217 13.60 -5.27 4.81
CA ILE A 217 13.36 -5.59 3.40
C ILE A 217 13.69 -7.06 3.12
N SER A 218 12.73 -7.79 2.57
CA SER A 218 12.87 -9.19 2.18
C SER A 218 12.25 -9.45 0.82
N ASN A 219 12.85 -10.36 0.04
CA ASN A 219 12.31 -10.78 -1.26
C ASN A 219 12.08 -9.58 -2.21
N VAL A 220 13.07 -8.68 -2.30
CA VAL A 220 13.00 -7.47 -3.14
C VAL A 220 13.87 -7.62 -4.38
N HIS A 221 13.26 -7.57 -5.56
CA HIS A 221 13.92 -7.89 -6.83
C HIS A 221 13.74 -6.76 -7.85
N PHE A 222 14.85 -6.21 -8.32
CA PHE A 222 14.91 -5.23 -9.40
C PHE A 222 15.53 -5.81 -10.67
N TRP A 223 14.71 -6.04 -11.70
CA TRP A 223 15.17 -6.55 -13.00
C TRP A 223 14.18 -6.21 -14.12
N PRO A 224 14.53 -6.42 -15.40
CA PRO A 224 13.67 -6.03 -16.51
C PRO A 224 12.37 -6.85 -16.62
N PHE A 225 11.26 -6.28 -16.13
CA PHE A 225 9.90 -6.80 -16.29
C PHE A 225 9.20 -6.21 -17.53
N PHE A 226 9.28 -4.89 -17.72
CA PHE A 226 8.54 -4.19 -18.79
C PHE A 226 9.04 -4.46 -20.21
N ASP A 227 10.35 -4.43 -20.40
CA ASP A 227 11.01 -4.57 -21.69
C ASP A 227 12.10 -5.61 -21.55
N LEU A 228 12.06 -6.64 -22.38
CA LEU A 228 12.99 -7.78 -22.33
C LEU A 228 14.07 -7.70 -23.43
N ASN A 229 14.06 -6.67 -24.27
CA ASN A 229 15.05 -6.52 -25.32
C ASN A 229 16.30 -5.77 -24.81
N PRO A 230 17.45 -6.44 -24.60
CA PRO A 230 18.64 -5.82 -24.04
C PRO A 230 19.26 -4.70 -24.89
N GLU A 231 18.87 -4.60 -26.17
CA GLU A 231 19.35 -3.60 -27.13
C GLU A 231 18.46 -2.36 -27.22
N SER A 232 17.32 -2.35 -26.50
CA SER A 232 16.36 -1.25 -26.58
C SER A 232 16.94 0.07 -26.03
N PRO A 233 16.38 1.22 -26.45
CA PRO A 233 16.74 2.51 -25.85
C PRO A 233 16.48 2.52 -24.33
N LEU A 234 15.40 1.89 -23.85
CA LEU A 234 15.10 1.86 -22.43
C LEU A 234 16.16 1.12 -21.61
N TRP A 235 16.66 -0.01 -22.12
CA TRP A 235 17.75 -0.74 -21.47
C TRP A 235 19.03 0.08 -21.38
N LYS A 236 19.35 0.86 -22.43
CA LYS A 236 20.48 1.79 -22.43
C LYS A 236 20.31 2.88 -21.36
N PHE A 237 19.09 3.40 -21.20
CA PHE A 237 18.76 4.34 -20.15
C PHE A 237 18.93 3.72 -18.76
N THR A 238 18.28 2.59 -18.46
CA THR A 238 18.33 1.96 -17.12
C THR A 238 19.76 1.56 -16.72
N LYS A 239 20.58 1.06 -17.66
CA LYS A 239 22.00 0.74 -17.42
C LYS A 239 22.87 1.98 -17.15
N ARG A 240 22.46 3.16 -17.60
CA ARG A 240 23.21 4.42 -17.46
C ARG A 240 22.71 5.28 -16.30
N GLU A 241 21.43 5.18 -15.95
CA GLU A 241 20.75 6.11 -15.04
C GLU A 241 20.14 5.41 -13.81
N GLY A 242 19.90 4.10 -13.90
CA GLY A 242 19.16 3.33 -12.91
C GLY A 242 19.99 2.98 -11.67
N THR A 243 19.41 3.21 -10.49
CA THR A 243 19.91 2.68 -9.20
C THR A 243 18.82 1.87 -8.50
N SER A 244 19.10 0.62 -8.13
CA SER A 244 18.08 -0.27 -7.55
C SER A 244 17.84 -0.02 -6.07
N PHE A 245 18.87 -0.14 -5.23
CA PHE A 245 18.77 0.11 -3.80
C PHE A 245 19.60 1.35 -3.44
N ILE A 246 18.97 2.33 -2.81
CA ILE A 246 19.60 3.56 -2.32
C ILE A 246 19.39 3.59 -0.81
N ILE A 247 20.46 3.40 -0.04
CA ILE A 247 20.39 3.26 1.41
C ILE A 247 21.24 4.36 2.05
N GLY A 248 20.59 5.27 2.76
CA GLY A 248 21.19 6.33 3.56
C GLY A 248 21.41 5.91 5.01
N ARG A 249 21.10 6.81 5.95
CA ARG A 249 21.20 6.58 7.38
C ARG A 249 20.06 5.70 7.88
N THR A 250 20.43 4.55 8.46
CA THR A 250 19.49 3.59 9.07
C THR A 250 20.09 2.99 10.34
N ASP A 251 19.28 2.80 11.37
CA ASP A 251 19.67 2.20 12.65
C ASP A 251 19.28 0.71 12.68
N GLY A 252 20.00 -0.08 11.89
CA GLY A 252 19.85 -1.55 11.86
C GLY A 252 18.94 -2.10 10.76
N GLU A 253 18.99 -1.52 9.56
CA GLU A 253 18.28 -2.04 8.38
C GLU A 253 18.61 -3.53 8.15
N MET A 254 17.57 -4.36 8.02
CA MET A 254 17.70 -5.78 7.75
C MET A 254 17.27 -6.09 6.32
N ALA A 255 18.20 -6.58 5.51
CA ALA A 255 17.95 -6.97 4.12
C ALA A 255 18.22 -8.46 3.89
N THR A 256 17.23 -9.19 3.36
CA THR A 256 17.37 -10.61 2.99
C THR A 256 16.76 -10.89 1.62
N ASN A 257 17.34 -11.82 0.85
CA ASN A 257 16.86 -12.18 -0.49
C ASN A 257 16.57 -10.96 -1.40
N CYS A 258 17.56 -10.06 -1.49
CA CYS A 258 17.48 -8.87 -2.33
C CYS A 258 18.31 -9.08 -3.61
N PHE A 259 17.73 -8.79 -4.77
CA PHE A 259 18.32 -9.04 -6.08
C PHE A 259 18.25 -7.81 -6.99
N SER A 260 19.31 -7.56 -7.75
CA SER A 260 19.35 -6.50 -8.76
C SER A 260 20.22 -6.92 -9.94
N ILE A 261 19.75 -6.69 -11.17
CA ILE A 261 20.53 -6.94 -12.39
C ILE A 261 20.22 -5.93 -13.51
N PHE A 262 21.24 -5.56 -14.29
CA PHE A 262 21.17 -4.65 -15.43
C PHE A 262 20.87 -3.16 -15.10
N TYR A 263 21.27 -2.71 -13.91
CA TYR A 263 21.25 -1.31 -13.49
C TYR A 263 22.67 -0.73 -13.50
N ARG A 264 22.80 0.61 -13.53
CA ARG A 264 24.10 1.27 -13.33
C ARG A 264 24.68 0.95 -11.96
N VAL A 265 23.84 1.05 -10.93
CA VAL A 265 24.20 0.74 -9.55
C VAL A 265 23.16 -0.21 -8.96
N GLY A 266 23.61 -1.37 -8.49
CA GLY A 266 22.73 -2.33 -7.82
C GLY A 266 22.39 -1.85 -6.40
N MET A 267 23.39 -1.64 -5.56
CA MET A 267 23.22 -1.16 -4.18
C MET A 267 24.12 0.04 -3.96
N HIS A 268 23.54 1.16 -3.53
CA HIS A 268 24.21 2.43 -3.32
C HIS A 268 24.03 2.87 -1.87
N PHE A 269 25.12 2.81 -1.10
CA PHE A 269 25.15 3.35 0.26
C PHE A 269 25.61 4.80 0.22
N ILE A 270 24.81 5.70 0.77
CA ILE A 270 25.05 7.15 0.76
C ILE A 270 25.12 7.69 2.18
N ASN A 271 25.69 8.89 2.34
CA ASN A 271 25.48 9.64 3.58
C ASN A 271 23.99 9.96 3.69
N GLY A 272 23.43 9.81 4.89
CA GLY A 272 22.05 10.21 5.15
C GLY A 272 21.88 11.73 5.07
N ILE A 273 20.68 12.17 4.74
CA ILE A 273 20.27 13.57 4.85
C ILE A 273 19.87 13.87 6.29
N GLY A 274 20.86 14.09 7.17
CA GLY A 274 20.62 14.41 8.59
C GLY A 274 21.85 14.84 9.35
#